data_AF-A0A850BVK9-F1
#
_entry.id   AF-A0A850BVK9-F1
#
_cell.length_a   1.000
_cell.length_b   1.000
_cell.length_c   1.000
_cell.angle_alpha   90.00
_cell.angle_beta   90.00
_cell.angle_gamma   90.00
#
_symmetry.space_group_name_H-M   'P 1'
#
loop_
_entity.id
_entity.type
_entity.pdbx_description
1 polymer ?
#
loop_
_entity_poly.entity_id
_entity_poly.type
_entity_poly.pdbx_seq_one_letter_code
_entity_poly.pdbx_strand_id
1 'polypeptide(L)'
;MIERWISRAGRRLSALAAAALFAVALPGCGPDCYVEATMTITIDPAVEVVAMRLLVIHSVSNKEDGDVTGTDPRGVPLGPAADRETGSTMELLANTRSYSIEVQTEPYPTYYYAFIDTNKDGKPGLDEPLGVAPGNPSDQGCDDSTIPIVIKAPAP
;
A
#
# COMPACT_ATOMS: atom_id res chain seq x y z
N MET A 1 38.91 -69.26 -16.53
CA MET A 1 38.93 -67.84 -16.98
C MET A 1 38.66 -67.87 -18.48
N ILE A 2 37.54 -67.44 -19.05
CA ILE A 2 36.52 -66.44 -18.67
C ILE A 2 35.15 -66.92 -19.18
N GLU A 3 34.12 -66.63 -18.41
CA GLU A 3 32.73 -67.07 -18.57
C GLU A 3 31.92 -66.28 -19.62
N ARG A 4 31.02 -67.02 -20.28
CA ARG A 4 29.63 -66.70 -20.68
C ARG A 4 29.24 -65.21 -20.83
N TRP A 5 28.93 -64.81 -22.06
CA TRP A 5 28.07 -63.65 -22.34
C TRP A 5 26.68 -64.12 -22.82
N ILE A 6 25.72 -64.07 -21.89
CA ILE A 6 24.28 -64.08 -22.17
C ILE A 6 23.80 -62.66 -21.92
N SER A 7 23.58 -61.86 -22.97
CA SER A 7 22.88 -60.59 -22.83
C SER A 7 21.44 -60.77 -23.28
N ARG A 8 20.58 -60.96 -22.28
CA ARG A 8 19.13 -61.01 -22.41
C ARG A 8 18.61 -59.64 -22.84
N ALA A 9 17.84 -59.65 -23.92
CA ALA A 9 16.97 -58.54 -24.31
C ALA A 9 15.95 -58.27 -23.19
N GLY A 10 16.12 -57.14 -22.50
CA GLY A 10 15.15 -56.62 -21.55
C GLY A 10 14.29 -55.56 -22.21
N ARG A 11 13.12 -55.96 -22.72
CA ARG A 11 12.00 -55.04 -22.94
C ARG A 11 11.54 -54.50 -21.59
N ARG A 12 11.48 -53.18 -21.43
CA ARG A 12 10.51 -52.53 -20.55
C ARG A 12 9.83 -51.40 -21.30
N LEU A 13 8.56 -51.63 -21.58
CA LEU A 13 7.57 -50.61 -21.90
C LEU A 13 7.29 -49.74 -20.67
N SER A 14 6.71 -48.57 -20.94
CA SER A 14 5.99 -47.68 -20.02
C SER A 14 6.91 -46.70 -19.27
N ALA A 15 6.62 -45.41 -19.14
CA ALA A 15 5.32 -44.73 -19.17
C ALA A 15 5.47 -43.25 -19.57
N LEU A 16 4.35 -42.69 -20.00
CA LEU A 16 4.06 -41.28 -20.19
C LEU A 16 4.56 -40.39 -19.05
N ALA A 17 5.15 -39.25 -19.40
CA ALA A 17 4.96 -38.00 -18.68
C ALA A 17 5.29 -36.84 -19.65
N ALA A 18 4.36 -36.55 -20.56
CA ALA A 18 4.34 -35.24 -21.19
C ALA A 18 4.00 -34.23 -20.08
N ALA A 19 5.04 -33.61 -19.49
CA ALA A 19 4.87 -32.48 -18.60
C ALA A 19 4.39 -31.29 -19.46
N ALA A 20 3.09 -31.22 -19.68
CA ALA A 20 2.45 -30.00 -20.12
C ALA A 20 2.65 -28.97 -19.00
N LEU A 21 3.66 -28.13 -19.17
CA LEU A 21 3.81 -26.87 -18.46
C LEU A 21 2.59 -26.01 -18.80
N PHE A 22 1.51 -26.20 -18.05
CA PHE A 22 0.53 -25.14 -17.85
C PHE A 22 1.23 -24.06 -17.04
N ALA A 23 1.94 -23.16 -17.75
CA ALA A 23 2.12 -21.81 -17.26
C ALA A 23 0.72 -21.21 -17.24
N VAL A 24 0.02 -21.39 -16.12
CA VAL A 24 -1.18 -20.62 -15.83
C VAL A 24 -0.69 -19.19 -15.73
N ALA A 25 -0.78 -18.45 -16.84
CA ALA A 25 -0.79 -17.00 -16.80
C ALA A 25 -2.10 -16.64 -16.08
N LEU A 26 -2.05 -16.65 -14.75
CA LEU A 26 -3.04 -15.97 -13.95
C LEU A 26 -3.01 -14.50 -14.43
N PRO A 27 -4.16 -13.89 -14.73
CA PRO A 27 -4.23 -12.44 -14.86
C PRO A 27 -4.05 -11.90 -13.45
N GLY A 28 -2.80 -11.77 -13.04
CA GLY A 28 -2.42 -11.51 -11.67
C GLY A 28 -0.98 -11.08 -11.69
N CYS A 29 -0.83 -9.78 -11.95
CA CYS A 29 0.34 -8.93 -11.86
C CYS A 29 1.65 -9.54 -11.31
N GLY A 30 2.75 -9.22 -12.02
CA GLY A 30 4.11 -9.56 -11.61
C GLY A 30 4.60 -8.80 -10.36
N PRO A 31 5.87 -9.00 -9.96
CA PRO A 31 6.42 -8.49 -8.68
C PRO A 31 6.47 -6.97 -8.53
N ASP A 32 6.23 -6.20 -9.60
CA ASP A 32 6.27 -4.73 -9.64
C ASP A 32 4.92 -4.16 -10.13
N CYS A 33 3.83 -4.58 -9.50
CA CYS A 33 2.51 -4.10 -9.89
C CYS A 33 2.15 -2.81 -9.16
N TYR A 34 2.43 -1.69 -9.83
CA TYR A 34 1.90 -0.38 -9.47
C TYR A 34 0.52 -0.24 -10.09
N VAL A 35 -0.51 -0.06 -9.26
CA VAL A 35 -1.88 0.15 -9.73
C VAL A 35 -2.28 1.59 -9.43
N GLU A 36 -3.04 2.19 -10.34
CA GLU A 36 -3.65 3.48 -10.07
C GLU A 36 -4.85 3.26 -9.14
N ALA A 37 -4.83 3.89 -7.97
CA ALA A 37 -5.93 3.90 -7.03
C ALA A 37 -6.51 5.30 -6.91
N THR A 38 -7.78 5.37 -6.50
CA THR A 38 -8.40 6.65 -6.15
C THR A 38 -8.43 6.81 -4.64
N MET A 39 -7.68 7.78 -4.12
CA MET A 39 -7.80 8.19 -2.72
C MET A 39 -8.93 9.20 -2.56
N THR A 40 -9.91 8.87 -1.73
CA THR A 40 -11.01 9.77 -1.38
C THR A 40 -10.83 10.29 0.03
N ILE A 41 -10.56 11.58 0.18
CA ILE A 41 -10.35 12.23 1.48
C ILE A 41 -11.59 13.03 1.83
N THR A 42 -12.22 12.72 2.96
CA THR A 42 -13.37 13.46 3.51
C THR A 42 -12.98 14.13 4.81
N ILE A 43 -13.32 15.40 4.97
CA ILE A 43 -13.08 16.17 6.19
C ILE A 43 -14.36 16.16 7.03
N ASP A 44 -14.26 15.60 8.25
CA ASP A 44 -15.37 15.49 9.19
C ASP A 44 -16.02 16.88 9.44
N PRO A 45 -17.36 16.98 9.51
CA PRO A 45 -18.06 18.24 9.76
C PRO A 45 -17.57 19.00 11.01
N ALA A 46 -17.09 18.30 12.04
CA ALA A 46 -16.57 18.91 13.26
C ALA A 46 -15.21 19.60 13.07
N VAL A 47 -14.49 19.32 11.98
CA VAL A 47 -13.24 19.99 11.62
C VAL A 47 -13.55 21.30 10.90
N GLU A 48 -12.94 22.37 11.38
CA GLU A 48 -12.98 23.67 10.71
C GLU A 48 -12.10 23.64 9.46
N VAL A 49 -12.69 23.98 8.31
CA VAL A 49 -11.96 24.11 7.04
C VAL A 49 -11.62 25.57 6.82
N VAL A 50 -10.40 25.94 7.17
CA VAL A 50 -9.87 27.29 6.92
C VAL A 50 -9.17 27.28 5.56
N ALA A 51 -9.59 28.16 4.65
CA ALA A 51 -8.97 28.28 3.34
C ALA A 51 -7.47 28.63 3.45
N MET A 52 -6.67 28.24 2.46
CA MET A 52 -5.21 28.43 2.41
C MET A 52 -4.40 27.66 3.48
N ARG A 53 -5.05 26.79 4.27
CA ARG A 53 -4.37 25.72 4.99
C ARG A 53 -3.99 24.61 4.03
N LEU A 54 -3.07 23.75 4.43
CA LEU A 54 -2.57 22.68 3.57
C LEU A 54 -3.26 21.37 3.95
N LEU A 55 -3.79 20.67 2.96
CA LEU A 55 -4.09 19.25 3.06
C LEU A 55 -2.83 18.50 2.65
N VAL A 56 -2.31 17.71 3.57
CA VAL A 56 -1.10 16.91 3.39
C VAL A 56 -1.48 15.44 3.41
N ILE A 57 -0.95 14.69 2.45
CA ILE A 57 -1.30 13.29 2.20
C ILE A 57 -0.02 12.51 2.13
N HIS A 58 0.16 11.56 3.03
CA HIS A 58 1.38 10.79 3.14
C HIS A 58 1.12 9.31 2.86
N SER A 59 2.13 8.69 2.26
CA SER A 59 2.27 7.25 2.12
C SER A 59 3.60 6.78 2.69
N VAL A 60 3.57 5.71 3.46
CA VAL A 60 4.77 5.06 4.02
C VAL A 60 4.71 3.58 3.72
N SER A 61 5.62 3.11 2.88
CA SER A 61 5.70 1.71 2.48
C SER A 61 6.65 0.94 3.38
N ASN A 62 6.23 -0.23 3.83
CA ASN A 62 7.05 -1.17 4.60
C ASN A 62 7.71 -2.16 3.63
N LYS A 63 8.74 -1.69 2.92
CA LYS A 63 9.40 -2.45 1.86
C LYS A 63 10.43 -3.44 2.42
N GLU A 64 11.14 -3.02 3.45
CA GLU A 64 12.16 -3.80 4.14
C GLU A 64 11.74 -4.06 5.60
N ASP A 65 12.21 -5.18 6.16
CA ASP A 65 11.96 -5.51 7.57
C ASP A 65 12.50 -4.40 8.48
N GLY A 66 11.60 -3.74 9.21
CA GLY A 66 11.93 -2.66 10.14
C GLY A 66 11.75 -1.24 9.58
N ASP A 67 11.31 -1.08 8.32
CA ASP A 67 10.92 0.22 7.77
C ASP A 67 9.77 0.84 8.57
N VAL A 68 8.77 0.02 8.91
CA VAL A 68 7.72 0.33 9.86
C VAL A 68 7.83 -0.60 11.07
N THR A 69 8.02 -0.01 12.24
CA THR A 69 8.21 -0.71 13.53
C THR A 69 6.92 -0.78 14.36
N GLY A 70 5.88 -0.05 13.94
CA GLY A 70 4.59 0.01 14.60
C GLY A 70 3.80 1.23 14.14
N THR A 71 2.75 1.57 14.87
CA THR A 71 1.98 2.81 14.69
C THR A 71 1.84 3.54 16.02
N ASP A 72 1.67 4.86 15.96
CA ASP A 72 1.25 5.64 17.13
C ASP A 72 -0.23 5.35 17.48
N PRO A 73 -0.75 5.85 18.61
CA PRO A 73 -2.15 5.63 18.99
C PRO A 73 -3.20 6.16 18.00
N ARG A 74 -2.80 7.02 17.05
CA ARG A 74 -3.66 7.57 15.99
C ARG A 74 -3.60 6.72 14.72
N GLY A 75 -2.71 5.72 14.66
CA GLY A 75 -2.50 4.84 13.52
C GLY A 75 -1.44 5.35 12.53
N VAL A 76 -0.67 6.38 12.87
CA VAL A 76 0.42 6.91 12.03
C VAL A 76 1.63 5.96 12.13
N PRO A 77 2.24 5.53 11.02
CA PRO A 77 3.37 4.61 11.03
C PRO A 77 4.59 5.22 11.75
N LEU A 78 5.33 4.38 12.48
CA LEU A 78 6.57 4.71 13.17
C LEU A 78 7.74 3.93 12.58
N GLY A 79 8.89 4.55 12.41
CA GLY A 79 10.11 3.88 11.97
C GLY A 79 10.92 4.71 10.98
N PRO A 80 12.07 4.19 10.53
CA PRO A 80 12.99 4.92 9.64
C PRO A 80 12.37 5.33 8.30
N ALA A 81 11.40 4.55 7.79
CA ALA A 81 10.70 4.90 6.55
C ALA A 81 9.63 5.98 6.79
N ALA A 82 9.03 6.05 7.98
CA ALA A 82 8.12 7.14 8.34
C ALA A 82 8.86 8.50 8.34
N ASP A 83 10.15 8.52 8.68
CA ASP A 83 10.99 9.72 8.55
C ASP A 83 11.29 10.11 7.08
N ARG A 84 10.98 9.23 6.12
CA ARG A 84 11.26 9.37 4.67
C ARG A 84 9.98 9.29 3.83
N GLU A 85 8.84 9.54 4.45
CA GLU A 85 7.52 9.50 3.84
C GLU A 85 7.43 10.27 2.52
N THR A 86 6.66 9.71 1.58
CA THR A 86 6.31 10.40 0.35
C THR A 86 4.99 11.13 0.55
N GLY A 87 4.97 12.40 0.19
CA GLY A 87 3.85 13.29 0.45
C GLY A 87 3.36 14.02 -0.79
N SER A 88 2.05 14.23 -0.86
CA SER A 88 1.42 15.24 -1.71
C SER A 88 0.79 16.31 -0.85
N THR A 89 0.90 17.56 -1.29
CA THR A 89 0.38 18.72 -0.56
C THR A 89 -0.49 19.55 -1.49
N MET A 90 -1.65 19.97 -1.02
CA MET A 90 -2.54 20.88 -1.73
C MET A 90 -3.16 21.91 -0.80
N GLU A 91 -3.52 23.07 -1.34
CA GLU A 91 -4.24 24.07 -0.57
C GLU A 91 -5.71 23.67 -0.40
N LEU A 92 -6.22 23.82 0.82
CA LEU A 92 -7.64 23.69 1.11
C LEU A 92 -8.40 24.84 0.44
N LEU A 93 -9.43 24.45 -0.31
CA LEU A 93 -10.37 25.36 -0.94
C LEU A 93 -11.50 25.65 0.06
N ALA A 94 -11.93 26.91 0.13
CA ALA A 94 -13.06 27.29 0.96
C ALA A 94 -14.29 26.42 0.65
N ASN A 95 -14.98 25.96 1.70
CA ASN A 95 -16.18 25.13 1.62
C ASN A 95 -16.02 23.77 0.93
N THR A 96 -14.79 23.33 0.62
CA THR A 96 -14.54 21.99 0.07
C THR A 96 -14.19 21.03 1.21
N ARG A 97 -14.90 19.90 1.27
CA ARG A 97 -14.74 18.88 2.33
C ARG A 97 -14.42 17.50 1.79
N SER A 98 -14.40 17.33 0.47
CA SER A 98 -14.12 16.05 -0.19
C SER A 98 -13.12 16.27 -1.30
N TYR A 99 -12.11 15.42 -1.34
CA TYR A 99 -11.05 15.41 -2.35
C TYR A 99 -10.93 14.02 -2.94
N SER A 100 -10.74 13.92 -4.24
CA SER A 100 -10.53 12.67 -4.97
C SER A 100 -9.24 12.80 -5.75
N ILE A 101 -8.28 11.91 -5.48
CA ILE A 101 -6.91 12.05 -5.95
C ILE A 101 -6.45 10.70 -6.47
N GLU A 102 -5.92 10.69 -7.68
CA GLU A 102 -5.26 9.51 -8.24
C GLU A 102 -3.90 9.34 -7.56
N VAL A 103 -3.65 8.15 -7.03
CA VAL A 103 -2.39 7.78 -6.38
C VAL A 103 -1.88 6.49 -7.00
N GLN A 104 -0.57 6.35 -7.09
CA GLN A 104 0.03 5.05 -7.43
C GLN A 104 0.16 4.25 -6.13
N THR A 105 -0.40 3.04 -6.13
CA THR A 105 -0.19 2.10 -5.04
C THR A 105 1.16 1.44 -5.17
N GLU A 106 1.74 1.13 -4.03
CA GLU A 106 3.01 0.43 -3.94
C GLU A 106 2.73 -1.08 -3.83
N PRO A 107 3.56 -1.95 -4.41
CA PRO A 107 3.38 -3.41 -4.34
C PRO A 107 3.76 -3.99 -2.96
N TYR A 108 3.93 -3.13 -1.96
CA TYR A 108 4.34 -3.47 -0.59
C TYR A 108 3.25 -3.01 0.38
N PRO A 109 3.19 -3.55 1.61
CA PRO A 109 2.29 -3.03 2.63
C PRO A 109 2.52 -1.54 2.85
N THR A 110 1.52 -0.70 2.53
CA THR A 110 1.66 0.76 2.57
C THR A 110 0.61 1.39 3.47
N TYR A 111 1.07 2.29 4.32
CA TYR A 111 0.24 3.08 5.22
C TYR A 111 -0.12 4.39 4.53
N TYR A 112 -1.42 4.67 4.41
CA TYR A 112 -1.91 5.93 3.87
C TYR A 112 -2.58 6.76 4.95
N TYR A 113 -2.24 8.03 5.04
CA TYR A 113 -2.86 8.95 5.97
C TYR A 113 -2.85 10.38 5.43
N ALA A 114 -3.73 11.23 5.94
CA ALA A 114 -3.81 12.62 5.54
C ALA A 114 -4.15 13.50 6.75
N PHE A 115 -3.65 14.72 6.76
CA PHE A 115 -3.91 15.69 7.82
C PHE A 115 -4.03 17.11 7.26
N ILE A 116 -4.67 17.98 8.04
CA ILE A 116 -4.69 19.42 7.76
C ILE A 116 -3.51 20.03 8.49
N ASP A 117 -2.50 20.42 7.72
CA ASP A 117 -1.32 21.09 8.23
C ASP A 117 -1.65 22.57 8.51
N THR A 118 -1.75 22.85 9.80
CA THR A 118 -2.12 24.14 10.38
C THR A 118 -0.90 24.97 10.77
N ASN A 119 0.26 24.36 10.97
CA ASN A 119 1.48 25.05 11.37
C ASN A 119 2.50 25.23 10.23
N LYS A 120 2.25 24.58 9.08
CA LYS A 120 3.05 24.54 7.85
C LYS A 120 4.41 23.84 8.00
N ASP A 121 4.53 22.86 8.90
CA ASP A 121 5.74 22.06 9.08
C ASP A 121 5.76 20.78 8.24
N GLY A 122 4.65 20.44 7.57
CA GLY A 122 4.51 19.26 6.73
C GLY A 122 4.48 17.94 7.51
N LYS A 123 4.27 17.96 8.83
CA LYS A 123 4.24 16.76 9.68
C LYS A 123 2.97 16.74 10.55
N PRO A 124 2.39 15.56 10.82
CA PRO A 124 1.17 15.48 11.60
C PRO A 124 1.40 15.84 13.08
N GLY A 125 1.06 17.07 13.46
CA GLY A 125 1.02 17.54 14.84
C GLY A 125 -0.02 16.80 15.70
N LEU A 126 0.12 16.82 17.03
CA LEU A 126 -0.87 16.19 17.94
C LEU A 126 -2.19 16.97 17.98
N ASP A 127 -2.14 18.26 17.66
CA ASP A 127 -3.25 19.21 17.62
C ASP A 127 -3.84 19.39 16.22
N GLU A 128 -3.40 18.60 15.24
CA GLU A 128 -3.84 18.71 13.87
C GLU A 128 -4.92 17.68 13.50
N PRO A 129 -5.94 18.09 12.73
CA PRO A 129 -6.91 17.15 12.19
C PRO A 129 -6.23 16.09 11.33
N LEU A 130 -6.45 14.82 11.64
CA LEU A 130 -5.78 13.68 11.03
C LEU A 130 -6.81 12.60 10.65
N GLY A 131 -6.54 11.89 9.56
CA GLY A 131 -7.23 10.67 9.17
C GLY A 131 -6.24 9.64 8.66
N VAL A 132 -6.45 8.37 9.05
CA VAL A 132 -5.71 7.22 8.52
C VAL A 132 -6.66 6.37 7.68
N ALA A 133 -6.15 5.77 6.60
CA ALA A 133 -6.96 4.87 5.78
C ALA A 133 -7.40 3.65 6.60
N PRO A 134 -8.67 3.23 6.49
CA PRO A 134 -9.14 2.01 7.13
C PRO A 134 -8.44 0.82 6.49
N GLY A 135 -7.99 -0.12 7.32
CA GLY A 135 -7.27 -1.29 6.84
C GLY A 135 -5.80 -1.03 6.55
N ASN A 136 -5.20 0.07 7.06
CA ASN A 136 -3.75 0.21 7.09
C ASN A 136 -3.09 -0.94 7.91
N PRO A 137 -1.94 -1.49 7.47
CA PRO A 137 -1.34 -1.25 6.15
C PRO A 137 -2.21 -1.82 5.02
N SER A 138 -2.32 -1.06 3.93
CA SER A 138 -2.97 -1.51 2.71
C SER A 138 -2.07 -2.57 2.06
N ASP A 139 -2.49 -3.82 2.15
CA ASP A 139 -1.89 -4.95 1.42
C ASP A 139 -2.53 -5.13 0.03
N GLN A 140 -3.12 -4.06 -0.51
CA GLN A 140 -3.88 -4.11 -1.74
C GLN A 140 -2.96 -4.55 -2.88
N GLY A 141 -3.13 -5.82 -3.25
CA GLY A 141 -2.68 -6.36 -4.50
C GLY A 141 -3.35 -5.63 -5.66
N CYS A 142 -3.31 -6.26 -6.81
CA CYS A 142 -3.36 -5.59 -8.11
C CYS A 142 -4.77 -5.17 -8.56
N ASP A 143 -5.65 -4.90 -7.61
CA ASP A 143 -7.03 -4.55 -7.80
C ASP A 143 -7.19 -3.03 -7.75
N ASP A 144 -7.92 -2.49 -8.74
CA ASP A 144 -8.38 -1.10 -8.75
C ASP A 144 -9.13 -0.82 -7.45
N SER A 145 -8.53 0.03 -6.63
CA SER A 145 -9.01 0.24 -5.28
C SER A 145 -9.26 1.71 -4.97
N THR A 146 -10.29 1.92 -4.15
CA THR A 146 -10.53 3.21 -3.53
C THR A 146 -9.92 3.19 -2.14
N ILE A 147 -9.14 4.21 -1.78
CA ILE A 147 -8.54 4.39 -0.46
C ILE A 147 -9.31 5.52 0.25
N PRO A 148 -10.34 5.22 1.06
CA PRO A 148 -11.07 6.25 1.77
C PRO A 148 -10.28 6.74 3.00
N ILE A 149 -10.19 8.04 3.22
CA ILE A 149 -9.63 8.63 4.44
C ILE A 149 -10.65 9.63 5.00
N VAL A 150 -10.93 9.54 6.29
CA VAL A 150 -11.77 10.52 7.00
C VAL A 150 -10.90 11.29 7.99
N ILE A 151 -10.66 12.56 7.72
CA ILE A 151 -9.94 13.47 8.61
C ILE A 151 -10.87 13.90 9.72
N LYS A 152 -10.47 13.65 10.97
CA LYS A 152 -11.23 13.99 12.18
C LYS A 152 -10.47 15.01 13.00
N ALA A 153 -11.19 15.71 13.88
CA ALA A 153 -10.57 16.61 14.84
C ALA A 153 -9.62 15.83 15.77
N PRO A 154 -8.59 16.49 16.33
CA PRO A 154 -7.72 15.88 17.33
C PRO A 154 -8.55 15.30 18.48
N ALA A 155 -8.14 14.14 18.99
CA ALA A 155 -8.74 13.60 20.21
C ALA A 155 -8.45 14.57 21.38
N PRO A 156 -9.43 14.83 22.26
CA PRO A 156 -9.27 15.72 23.41
C PRO A 156 -8.30 15.18 24.46
#